data_AF-A0AA42PK55-F1
#
_entry.id   AF-A0AA42PK55-F1
#
_cell.length_a   1.000
_cell.length_b   1.000
_cell.length_c   1.000
_cell.angle_alpha   90.00
_cell.angle_beta   90.00
_cell.angle_gamma   90.00
#
_symmetry.space_group_name_H-M   'P 1'
#
loop_
_entity.id
_entity.type
_entity.pdbx_description
1 polymer ?
#
loop_
_entity_poly.entity_id
_entity_poly.type
_entity_poly.pdbx_seq_one_letter_code
_entity_poly.pdbx_strand_id
1 'polypeptide(L)'
;MAFKKIVIKTREGQAKASPITRLRFYFEDRPRALLGSVLGVGCIIGLAGGIGASALNDSRLQAKVERQDAELAKVKRDAQTQVNALAARLGELQAQATRLNALGERLTQMGKLEDGEFDFNETPGLGDGDAGGPTADIPVKDVNADLQVLEQRFAASGRQLSVMESLMFDHQLQQNAVPSRMPIRNSYVTSGFGTRADPFGRGAATHKGMDFHARVGDPVMAVAEGVVSFAGVKGGYGNVVDVDHGNGYVTRYAHNSRLVVKVGDLVRAGQEVAKAGSTGRSTGAHVHFEVWENGNVVNPRKFLGDGGNTPVGRISRG
;
A
#
# COMPACT_ATOMS: atom_id res chain seq x y z
N MET A 1 -58.41 -111.96 -73.95
CA MET A 1 -59.06 -111.15 -72.91
C MET A 1 -58.15 -111.17 -71.68
N ALA A 2 -57.20 -110.25 -71.52
CA ALA A 2 -57.34 -108.90 -70.95
C ALA A 2 -57.82 -108.91 -69.49
N PHE A 3 -56.88 -108.82 -68.53
CA PHE A 3 -57.02 -108.00 -67.33
C PHE A 3 -55.64 -107.45 -66.92
N LYS A 4 -55.44 -106.16 -67.17
CA LYS A 4 -54.26 -105.38 -66.78
C LYS A 4 -54.42 -105.06 -65.30
N LYS A 5 -53.58 -105.66 -64.44
CA LYS A 5 -53.62 -105.44 -62.98
C LYS A 5 -53.05 -104.04 -62.69
N ILE A 6 -53.92 -103.08 -62.40
CA ILE A 6 -53.54 -101.76 -61.89
C ILE A 6 -53.02 -101.97 -60.47
N VAL A 7 -51.72 -101.82 -60.27
CA VAL A 7 -51.09 -101.77 -58.94
C VAL A 7 -50.94 -100.30 -58.56
N ILE A 8 -51.87 -99.82 -57.74
CA ILE A 8 -51.78 -98.51 -57.09
C ILE A 8 -50.71 -98.65 -56.00
N LYS A 9 -49.50 -98.13 -56.24
CA LYS A 9 -48.49 -97.98 -55.18
C LYS A 9 -48.84 -96.74 -54.36
N THR A 10 -49.50 -97.00 -53.23
CA THR A 10 -49.87 -96.02 -52.21
C THR A 10 -48.63 -95.31 -51.68
N ARG A 11 -48.75 -93.99 -51.58
CA ARG A 11 -47.73 -93.03 -51.20
C ARG A 11 -47.57 -93.03 -49.67
N GLU A 12 -46.96 -94.06 -49.10
CA GLU A 12 -46.86 -94.16 -47.64
C GLU A 12 -45.54 -94.81 -47.21
N GLY A 13 -44.43 -94.19 -47.62
CA GLY A 13 -43.06 -94.64 -47.31
C GLY A 13 -42.09 -93.53 -46.92
N GLN A 14 -42.57 -92.33 -46.53
CA GLN A 14 -41.70 -91.15 -46.36
C GLN A 14 -41.82 -90.46 -44.98
N ALA A 15 -42.31 -91.18 -43.97
CA ALA A 15 -42.55 -90.62 -42.63
C ALA A 15 -41.38 -90.78 -41.63
N LYS A 16 -40.22 -91.34 -42.01
CA LYS A 16 -39.08 -91.54 -41.08
C LYS A 16 -37.70 -91.19 -41.68
N ALA A 17 -37.58 -90.07 -42.39
CA ALA A 17 -36.26 -89.54 -42.79
C ALA A 17 -35.92 -88.30 -41.96
N SER A 18 -34.72 -88.26 -41.38
CA SER A 18 -34.27 -87.14 -40.55
C SER A 18 -34.19 -85.84 -41.38
N PRO A 19 -34.30 -84.66 -40.75
CA PRO A 19 -34.28 -83.38 -41.47
C PRO A 19 -33.04 -83.21 -42.35
N ILE A 20 -31.91 -83.79 -41.93
CA ILE A 20 -30.63 -83.78 -42.64
C ILE A 20 -30.71 -84.60 -43.96
N THR A 21 -31.40 -85.73 -43.95
CA THR A 21 -31.57 -86.57 -45.15
C THR A 21 -32.49 -85.90 -46.17
N ARG A 22 -33.53 -85.17 -45.73
CA ARG A 22 -34.40 -84.37 -46.62
C ARG A 22 -33.66 -83.19 -47.26
N LEU A 23 -32.78 -82.54 -46.50
CA LEU A 23 -31.94 -81.45 -47.03
C LEU A 23 -30.96 -81.96 -48.10
N ARG A 24 -30.35 -83.14 -47.87
CA ARG A 24 -29.39 -83.74 -48.79
C ARG A 24 -30.02 -84.05 -50.16
N PHE A 25 -31.19 -84.70 -50.19
CA PHE A 25 -31.91 -84.97 -51.45
C PHE A 25 -32.34 -83.70 -52.19
N TYR A 26 -32.71 -82.64 -51.48
CA TYR A 26 -33.10 -81.36 -52.10
C TYR A 26 -31.91 -80.64 -52.78
N PHE A 27 -30.70 -80.86 -52.26
CA PHE A 27 -29.47 -80.26 -52.78
C PHE A 27 -28.77 -81.10 -53.87
N GLU A 28 -29.01 -82.42 -53.90
CA GLU A 28 -28.46 -83.34 -54.92
C GLU A 28 -29.14 -83.18 -56.30
N ASP A 29 -30.45 -82.87 -56.33
CA ASP A 29 -31.21 -82.69 -57.58
C ASP A 29 -31.15 -81.25 -58.17
N ARG A 30 -30.61 -80.27 -57.42
CA ARG A 30 -30.60 -78.84 -57.82
C ARG A 30 -29.32 -78.11 -57.38
N PRO A 31 -28.17 -78.33 -58.04
CA PRO A 31 -26.88 -77.74 -57.65
C PRO A 31 -26.87 -76.20 -57.67
N ARG A 32 -27.72 -75.57 -58.49
CA ARG A 32 -27.87 -74.10 -58.56
C ARG A 32 -28.49 -73.47 -57.30
N ALA A 33 -29.34 -74.21 -56.58
CA ALA A 33 -29.99 -73.73 -55.36
C ALA A 33 -29.02 -73.70 -54.15
N LEU A 34 -28.06 -74.62 -54.13
CA LEU A 34 -26.98 -74.67 -53.13
C LEU A 34 -26.07 -73.43 -53.25
N LEU A 35 -25.66 -73.11 -54.48
CA LEU A 35 -24.84 -71.94 -54.79
C LEU A 35 -25.53 -70.62 -54.39
N GLY A 36 -26.83 -70.48 -54.66
CA GLY A 36 -27.61 -69.31 -54.26
C GLY A 36 -27.71 -69.13 -52.75
N SER A 37 -27.87 -70.21 -51.99
CA SER A 37 -27.94 -70.16 -50.53
C SER A 37 -26.61 -69.78 -49.88
N VAL A 38 -25.49 -70.30 -50.38
CA VAL A 38 -24.13 -69.96 -49.88
C VAL A 38 -23.77 -68.51 -50.21
N LEU A 39 -24.10 -68.04 -51.42
CA LEU A 39 -23.91 -66.63 -51.80
C LEU A 39 -24.78 -65.68 -50.99
N GLY A 40 -26.05 -66.04 -50.74
CA GLY A 40 -26.97 -65.24 -49.92
C GLY A 40 -26.50 -65.12 -48.47
N VAL A 41 -26.09 -66.23 -47.85
CA VAL A 41 -25.54 -66.22 -46.48
C VAL A 41 -24.22 -65.44 -46.43
N GLY A 42 -23.34 -65.60 -47.43
CA GLY A 42 -22.10 -64.83 -47.53
C GLY A 42 -22.32 -63.32 -47.68
N CYS A 43 -23.29 -62.90 -48.50
CA CYS A 43 -23.64 -61.48 -48.65
C CYS A 43 -24.22 -60.88 -47.37
N ILE A 44 -25.07 -61.63 -46.64
CA ILE A 44 -25.65 -61.17 -45.37
C ILE A 44 -24.56 -61.02 -44.31
N ILE A 45 -23.65 -61.99 -44.20
CA ILE A 45 -22.51 -61.91 -43.26
C ILE A 45 -21.56 -60.78 -43.65
N GLY A 46 -21.31 -60.57 -44.95
CA GLY A 46 -20.46 -59.48 -45.44
C GLY A 46 -21.04 -58.09 -45.18
N LEU A 47 -22.34 -57.89 -45.42
CA LEU A 47 -23.04 -56.63 -45.11
C LEU A 47 -23.13 -56.38 -43.60
N ALA A 48 -23.49 -57.41 -42.82
CA ALA A 48 -23.55 -57.28 -41.36
C ALA A 48 -22.16 -57.02 -40.75
N GLY A 49 -21.12 -57.66 -41.27
CA GLY A 49 -19.73 -57.45 -40.87
C GLY A 49 -19.19 -56.07 -41.26
N GLY A 50 -19.53 -55.56 -42.45
CA GLY A 50 -19.14 -54.22 -42.92
C GLY A 50 -19.79 -53.10 -42.10
N ILE A 51 -21.08 -53.22 -41.82
CA ILE A 51 -21.82 -52.25 -40.97
C ILE A 51 -21.30 -52.30 -39.52
N GLY A 52 -21.06 -53.51 -38.98
CA GLY A 52 -20.47 -53.68 -37.65
C GLY A 52 -19.05 -53.11 -37.55
N ALA A 53 -18.20 -53.31 -38.55
CA ALA A 53 -16.83 -52.80 -38.58
C ALA A 53 -16.78 -51.27 -38.68
N SER A 54 -17.62 -50.64 -39.51
CA SER A 54 -17.74 -49.18 -39.59
C SER A 54 -18.27 -48.57 -38.30
N ALA A 55 -19.33 -49.15 -37.70
CA ALA A 55 -19.88 -48.67 -36.44
C ALA A 55 -18.87 -48.74 -35.28
N LEU A 56 -18.01 -49.77 -35.27
CA LEU A 56 -16.93 -49.90 -34.30
C LEU A 56 -15.79 -48.90 -34.52
N ASN A 57 -15.55 -48.48 -35.76
CA ASN A 57 -14.53 -47.48 -36.07
C ASN A 57 -15.00 -46.06 -35.73
N ASP A 58 -16.26 -45.74 -36.00
CA ASP A 58 -16.88 -44.45 -35.66
C ASP A 58 -16.97 -44.24 -34.14
N SER A 59 -17.35 -45.28 -33.38
CA SER A 59 -17.38 -45.21 -31.92
C SER A 59 -15.98 -45.03 -31.31
N ARG A 60 -14.94 -45.63 -31.90
CA ARG A 60 -13.55 -45.41 -31.49
C ARG A 60 -13.07 -43.99 -31.81
N LEU A 61 -13.47 -43.43 -32.96
CA LEU A 61 -13.16 -42.06 -33.32
C LEU A 61 -13.85 -41.07 -32.38
N GLN A 62 -15.15 -41.25 -32.13
CA GLN A 62 -15.92 -40.42 -31.19
C GLN A 62 -15.31 -40.46 -29.79
N ALA A 63 -14.97 -41.65 -29.28
CA ALA A 63 -14.32 -41.77 -27.98
C ALA A 63 -12.94 -41.07 -27.94
N LYS A 64 -12.25 -40.92 -29.08
CA LYS A 64 -10.97 -40.19 -29.15
C LYS A 64 -11.18 -38.68 -29.19
N VAL A 65 -12.19 -38.22 -29.93
CA VAL A 65 -12.60 -36.80 -29.98
C VAL A 65 -13.09 -36.34 -28.61
N GLU A 66 -13.97 -37.10 -27.95
CA GLU A 66 -14.45 -36.77 -26.59
C GLU A 66 -13.32 -36.68 -25.56
N ARG A 67 -12.29 -37.54 -25.68
CA ARG A 67 -11.10 -37.47 -24.82
C ARG A 67 -10.28 -36.21 -25.09
N GLN A 68 -10.10 -35.85 -26.36
CA GLN A 68 -9.38 -34.62 -26.75
C GLN A 68 -10.14 -33.38 -26.32
N ASP A 69 -11.46 -33.35 -26.45
CA ASP A 69 -12.31 -32.25 -25.98
C ASP A 69 -12.26 -32.12 -24.46
N ALA A 70 -12.25 -33.24 -23.73
CA ALA A 70 -12.09 -33.26 -22.28
C ALA A 70 -10.70 -32.76 -21.84
N GLU A 71 -9.64 -33.15 -22.55
CA GLU A 71 -8.27 -32.64 -22.33
C GLU A 71 -8.18 -31.15 -22.63
N LEU A 72 -8.71 -30.70 -23.77
CA LEU A 72 -8.71 -29.30 -24.18
C LEU A 72 -9.52 -28.45 -23.20
N ALA A 73 -10.67 -28.94 -22.74
CA ALA A 73 -11.47 -28.28 -21.70
C ALA A 73 -10.74 -28.23 -20.36
N LYS A 74 -9.89 -29.20 -20.04
CA LYS A 74 -9.04 -29.17 -18.84
C LYS A 74 -7.93 -28.12 -19.00
N VAL A 75 -7.17 -28.16 -20.10
CA VAL A 75 -6.10 -27.19 -20.39
C VAL A 75 -6.64 -25.76 -20.42
N LYS A 76 -7.80 -25.54 -21.05
CA LYS A 76 -8.46 -24.22 -21.07
C LYS A 76 -8.84 -23.74 -19.67
N ARG A 77 -9.37 -24.63 -18.80
CA ARG A 77 -9.68 -24.29 -17.40
C ARG A 77 -8.44 -23.98 -16.59
N ASP A 78 -7.38 -24.76 -16.75
CA ASP A 78 -6.10 -24.55 -16.07
C ASP A 78 -5.48 -23.22 -16.49
N ALA A 79 -5.46 -22.92 -17.79
CA ALA A 79 -5.01 -21.63 -18.33
C ALA A 79 -5.84 -20.46 -17.80
N GLN A 80 -7.18 -20.59 -17.78
CA GLN A 80 -8.05 -19.54 -17.25
C GLN A 80 -7.80 -19.27 -15.76
N THR A 81 -7.55 -20.32 -14.98
CA THR A 81 -7.22 -20.21 -13.55
C THR A 81 -5.91 -19.46 -13.34
N GLN A 82 -4.89 -19.76 -14.16
CA GLN A 82 -3.60 -19.07 -14.12
C GLN A 82 -3.74 -17.58 -14.49
N VAL A 83 -4.52 -17.26 -15.53
CA VAL A 83 -4.79 -15.87 -15.94
C VAL A 83 -5.50 -15.09 -14.83
N ASN A 84 -6.51 -15.70 -14.20
CA ASN A 84 -7.22 -15.06 -13.09
C ASN A 84 -6.29 -14.80 -11.90
N ALA A 85 -5.37 -15.72 -11.60
CA ALA A 85 -4.37 -15.54 -10.54
C ALA A 85 -3.37 -14.42 -10.87
N LEU A 86 -2.92 -14.32 -12.12
CA LEU A 86 -2.06 -13.22 -12.58
C LEU A 86 -2.77 -11.87 -12.50
N ALA A 87 -4.05 -11.80 -12.88
CA ALA A 87 -4.85 -10.59 -12.77
C ALA A 87 -5.00 -10.12 -11.31
N ALA A 88 -5.24 -11.06 -10.38
CA ALA A 88 -5.31 -10.75 -8.96
C ALA A 88 -3.97 -10.19 -8.42
N ARG A 89 -2.85 -10.80 -8.79
CA ARG A 89 -1.49 -10.33 -8.42
C ARG A 89 -1.16 -8.97 -9.01
N LEU A 90 -1.54 -8.74 -10.27
CA LEU A 90 -1.37 -7.44 -10.92
C LEU A 90 -2.17 -6.35 -10.18
N GLY A 91 -3.40 -6.67 -9.74
CA GLY A 91 -4.19 -5.78 -8.91
C GLY A 91 -3.55 -5.47 -7.56
N GLU A 92 -2.96 -6.48 -6.90
CA GLU A 92 -2.22 -6.29 -5.65
C GLU A 92 -0.97 -5.41 -5.84
N LEU A 93 -0.20 -5.65 -6.90
CA LEU A 93 0.95 -4.83 -7.26
C LEU A 93 0.54 -3.39 -7.58
N GLN A 94 -0.55 -3.20 -8.31
CA GLN A 94 -1.09 -1.87 -8.59
C GLN A 94 -1.48 -1.14 -7.30
N ALA A 95 -2.14 -1.83 -6.37
CA ALA A 95 -2.49 -1.25 -5.07
C ALA A 95 -1.24 -0.90 -4.23
N GLN A 96 -0.22 -1.76 -4.22
CA GLN A 96 1.06 -1.48 -3.56
C GLN A 96 1.76 -0.27 -4.18
N ALA A 97 1.80 -0.16 -5.51
CA ALA A 97 2.37 0.97 -6.22
C ALA A 97 1.64 2.28 -5.91
N THR A 98 0.29 2.27 -5.91
CA THR A 98 -0.49 3.45 -5.51
C THR A 98 -0.16 3.92 -4.09
N ARG A 99 -0.02 2.99 -3.13
CA ARG A 99 0.36 3.31 -1.75
C ARG A 99 1.77 3.92 -1.66
N LEU A 100 2.71 3.40 -2.42
CA LEU A 100 4.07 3.90 -2.51
C LEU A 100 4.12 5.31 -3.10
N ASN A 101 3.37 5.57 -4.16
CA ASN A 101 3.27 6.89 -4.77
C ASN A 101 2.71 7.92 -3.76
N ALA A 102 1.64 7.56 -3.04
CA ALA A 102 1.07 8.43 -2.01
C ALA A 102 2.05 8.72 -0.86
N LEU A 103 2.87 7.72 -0.47
CA LEU A 103 3.91 7.90 0.53
C LEU A 103 5.04 8.82 0.02
N GLY A 104 5.43 8.66 -1.25
CA GLY A 104 6.40 9.51 -1.93
C GLY A 104 5.94 10.97 -1.97
N GLU A 105 4.69 11.22 -2.36
CA GLU A 105 4.10 12.57 -2.40
C GLU A 105 4.05 13.24 -1.02
N ARG A 106 3.77 12.47 0.04
CA ARG A 106 3.82 13.01 1.40
C ARG A 106 5.24 13.38 1.83
N LEU A 107 6.23 12.59 1.43
CA LEU A 107 7.64 12.85 1.72
C LEU A 107 8.15 14.10 0.98
N THR A 108 7.79 14.29 -0.29
CA THR A 108 8.16 15.50 -1.05
C THR A 108 7.56 16.76 -0.43
N GLN A 109 6.28 16.70 -0.02
CA GLN A 109 5.60 17.81 0.65
C GLN A 109 6.26 18.18 2.00
N MET A 110 6.63 17.19 2.82
CA MET A 110 7.31 17.44 4.10
C MET A 110 8.74 17.96 3.90
N GLY A 111 9.46 17.42 2.91
CA GLY A 111 10.82 17.82 2.58
C GLY A 111 10.95 19.20 1.94
N LYS A 112 9.82 19.83 1.53
CA LYS A 112 9.80 21.05 0.70
C LYS A 112 10.66 20.91 -0.57
N LEU A 113 10.71 19.70 -1.13
CA LEU A 113 11.37 19.46 -2.41
C LEU A 113 10.52 20.12 -3.51
N GLU A 114 11.18 20.68 -4.53
CA GLU A 114 10.48 21.34 -5.64
C GLU A 114 9.66 20.32 -6.43
N ASP A 115 8.45 20.71 -6.87
CA ASP A 115 7.58 19.87 -7.70
C ASP A 115 8.33 19.47 -8.99
N GLY A 116 8.60 18.17 -9.17
CA GLY A 116 9.25 17.62 -10.36
C GLY A 116 10.61 16.95 -10.14
N GLU A 117 11.22 17.04 -8.95
CA GLU A 117 12.47 16.30 -8.66
C GLU A 117 12.22 14.79 -8.41
N PHE A 118 10.97 14.43 -8.08
CA PHE A 118 10.46 13.06 -8.01
C PHE A 118 9.06 12.99 -8.67
N ASP A 119 8.99 12.69 -9.96
CA ASP A 119 7.73 12.46 -10.65
C ASP A 119 7.36 10.97 -10.64
N PHE A 120 6.47 10.58 -9.72
CA PHE A 120 5.95 9.21 -9.61
C PHE A 120 4.83 8.90 -10.62
N ASN A 121 4.44 9.88 -11.45
CA ASN A 121 3.48 9.73 -12.53
C ASN A 121 4.16 9.51 -13.89
N GLU A 122 5.48 9.72 -14.01
CA GLU A 122 6.22 9.32 -15.20
C GLU A 122 6.41 7.80 -15.24
N THR A 123 6.09 7.20 -16.39
CA THR A 123 6.50 5.83 -16.68
C THR A 123 8.03 5.76 -16.62
N PRO A 124 8.63 4.83 -15.84
CA PRO A 124 10.07 4.68 -15.79
C PRO A 124 10.63 4.57 -17.21
N GLY A 125 11.67 5.36 -17.51
CA GLY A 125 12.36 5.27 -18.79
C GLY A 125 12.78 3.82 -19.03
N LEU A 126 12.07 3.13 -19.91
CA LEU A 126 12.45 1.83 -20.41
C LEU A 126 13.77 2.08 -21.13
N GLY A 127 14.89 1.68 -20.52
CA GLY A 127 16.20 1.87 -21.10
C GLY A 127 16.20 1.39 -22.55
N ASP A 128 16.80 2.18 -23.44
CA ASP A 128 17.01 1.87 -24.85
C ASP A 128 17.97 0.67 -24.97
N GLY A 129 17.43 -0.50 -24.67
CA GLY A 129 18.12 -1.78 -24.60
C GLY A 129 17.52 -2.71 -25.63
N ASP A 130 18.00 -2.55 -26.86
CA ASP A 130 18.00 -3.56 -27.93
C ASP A 130 16.63 -4.17 -28.27
N ALA A 131 15.82 -3.39 -29.01
CA ALA A 131 14.64 -3.85 -29.74
C ALA A 131 15.03 -4.71 -30.98
N GLY A 132 15.86 -5.73 -30.78
CA GLY A 132 16.36 -6.60 -31.87
C GLY A 132 16.54 -8.08 -31.50
N GLY A 133 16.37 -8.46 -30.24
CA GLY A 133 16.42 -9.87 -29.83
C GLY A 133 15.11 -10.61 -30.17
N PRO A 134 15.15 -11.91 -30.54
CA PRO A 134 13.93 -12.70 -30.69
C PRO A 134 13.15 -12.62 -29.39
N THR A 135 11.89 -12.21 -29.45
CA THR A 135 10.95 -12.32 -28.33
C THR A 135 10.78 -13.80 -28.04
N ALA A 136 11.64 -14.32 -27.16
CA ALA A 136 11.52 -15.68 -26.68
C ALA A 136 10.24 -15.77 -25.84
N ASP A 137 9.41 -16.79 -26.11
CA ASP A 137 8.28 -17.11 -25.26
C ASP A 137 8.80 -17.36 -23.84
N ILE A 138 8.60 -16.39 -22.94
CA ILE A 138 9.00 -16.52 -21.55
C ILE A 138 8.09 -17.58 -20.92
N PRO A 139 8.65 -18.69 -20.39
CA PRO A 139 7.85 -19.69 -19.69
C PRO A 139 7.08 -19.02 -18.54
N VAL A 140 5.80 -19.37 -18.37
CA VAL A 140 4.93 -18.83 -17.29
C VAL A 140 5.57 -18.99 -15.89
N LYS A 141 6.45 -19.98 -15.71
CA LYS A 141 7.22 -20.19 -14.48
C LYS A 141 8.21 -19.05 -14.18
N ASP A 142 8.86 -18.51 -15.20
CA ASP A 142 9.88 -17.47 -15.06
C ASP A 142 9.21 -16.11 -14.76
N VAL A 143 8.07 -15.83 -15.40
CA VAL A 143 7.22 -14.67 -15.08
C VAL A 143 6.78 -14.66 -13.61
N ASN A 144 6.41 -15.83 -13.06
CA ASN A 144 6.03 -15.93 -11.65
C ASN A 144 7.19 -15.68 -10.69
N ALA A 145 8.41 -16.10 -11.05
CA ALA A 145 9.60 -15.83 -10.25
C ALA A 145 9.96 -14.34 -10.27
N ASP A 146 9.89 -13.71 -11.44
CA ASP A 146 10.16 -12.28 -11.60
C ASP A 146 9.14 -11.41 -10.84
N LEU A 147 7.85 -11.77 -10.90
CA LEU A 147 6.79 -11.12 -10.13
C LEU A 147 7.04 -11.22 -8.61
N GLN A 148 7.48 -12.38 -8.11
CA GLN A 148 7.82 -12.53 -6.68
C GLN A 148 9.00 -11.66 -6.26
N VAL A 149 10.03 -11.56 -7.10
CA VAL A 149 11.18 -10.67 -6.84
C VAL A 149 10.72 -9.21 -6.83
N LEU A 150 9.84 -8.83 -7.76
CA LEU A 150 9.30 -7.47 -7.83
C LEU A 150 8.41 -7.14 -6.62
N GLU A 151 7.52 -8.04 -6.20
CA GLU A 151 6.72 -7.94 -4.97
C GLU A 151 7.64 -7.72 -3.74
N GLN A 152 8.73 -8.50 -3.63
CA GLN A 152 9.70 -8.36 -2.54
C GLN A 152 10.42 -7.00 -2.55
N ARG A 153 10.79 -6.51 -3.74
CA ARG A 153 11.42 -5.18 -3.90
C ARG A 153 10.47 -4.07 -3.49
N PHE A 154 9.21 -4.10 -3.93
CA PHE A 154 8.20 -3.11 -3.53
C PHE A 154 7.93 -3.14 -2.03
N ALA A 155 7.82 -4.33 -1.43
CA ALA A 155 7.66 -4.47 0.01
C ALA A 155 8.86 -3.90 0.78
N ALA A 156 10.09 -4.09 0.29
CA ALA A 156 11.29 -3.52 0.89
C ALA A 156 11.34 -1.99 0.77
N SER A 157 11.09 -1.44 -0.42
CA SER A 157 11.03 0.01 -0.65
C SER A 157 9.95 0.68 0.20
N GLY A 158 8.78 0.05 0.35
CA GLY A 158 7.69 0.57 1.19
C GLY A 158 8.10 0.66 2.67
N ARG A 159 8.82 -0.33 3.20
CA ARG A 159 9.35 -0.27 4.57
C ARG A 159 10.37 0.86 4.71
N GLN A 160 11.30 0.99 3.78
CA GLN A 160 12.32 2.04 3.82
C GLN A 160 11.70 3.45 3.81
N LEU A 161 10.74 3.70 2.91
CA LEU A 161 10.06 4.99 2.82
C LEU A 161 9.24 5.31 4.08
N SER A 162 8.60 4.31 4.70
CA SER A 162 7.85 4.53 5.95
C SER A 162 8.75 4.89 7.14
N VAL A 163 9.95 4.33 7.19
CA VAL A 163 10.96 4.70 8.20
C VAL A 163 11.44 6.13 7.95
N MET A 164 11.75 6.47 6.69
CA MET A 164 12.13 7.83 6.33
C MET A 164 11.04 8.84 6.69
N GLU A 165 9.77 8.53 6.39
CA GLU A 165 8.62 9.36 6.74
C GLU A 165 8.55 9.61 8.24
N SER A 166 8.68 8.55 9.04
CA SER A 166 8.66 8.65 10.50
C SER A 166 9.80 9.52 11.03
N LEU A 167 11.02 9.37 10.48
CA LEU A 167 12.19 10.17 10.88
C LEU A 167 12.06 11.63 10.45
N MET A 168 11.58 11.91 9.24
CA MET A 168 11.36 13.28 8.76
C MET A 168 10.27 13.98 9.55
N PHE A 169 9.18 13.27 9.86
CA PHE A 169 8.10 13.80 10.68
C PHE A 169 8.57 14.11 12.11
N ASP A 170 9.31 13.20 12.74
CA ASP A 170 9.92 13.43 14.06
C ASP A 170 10.85 14.64 14.02
N HIS A 171 11.73 14.71 13.01
CA HIS A 171 12.64 15.84 12.85
C HIS A 171 11.91 17.17 12.68
N GLN A 172 10.83 17.20 11.89
CA GLN A 172 10.04 18.41 11.69
C GLN A 172 9.32 18.86 12.97
N LEU A 173 8.77 17.91 13.75
CA LEU A 173 8.21 18.20 15.06
C LEU A 173 9.27 18.75 16.02
N GLN A 174 10.46 18.15 16.03
CA GLN A 174 11.58 18.63 16.85
C GLN A 174 11.97 20.06 16.48
N GLN A 175 12.11 20.38 15.19
CA GLN A 175 12.44 21.73 14.74
C GLN A 175 11.39 22.77 15.13
N ASN A 176 10.09 22.42 15.07
CA ASN A 176 9.02 23.33 15.44
C ASN A 176 8.85 23.52 16.95
N ALA A 177 9.24 22.51 17.74
CA ALA A 177 9.22 22.53 19.20
C ALA A 177 10.38 23.34 19.81
N VAL A 178 11.51 23.46 19.10
CA VAL A 178 12.66 24.24 19.59
C VAL A 178 12.35 25.74 19.51
N PRO A 179 12.40 26.47 20.65
CA PRO A 179 12.28 27.93 20.66
C PRO A 179 13.29 28.56 19.70
N SER A 180 12.82 29.35 18.72
CA SER A 180 13.69 29.93 17.67
C SER A 180 13.44 31.41 17.37
N ARG A 181 12.33 31.96 17.88
CA ARG A 181 11.88 33.33 17.61
C ARG A 181 11.96 34.22 18.83
N MET A 182 11.96 35.52 18.59
CA MET A 182 11.86 36.51 19.65
C MET A 182 10.46 36.55 20.28
N PRO A 183 10.35 36.66 21.61
CA PRO A 183 9.07 36.76 22.31
C PRO A 183 8.36 38.09 22.08
N ILE A 184 9.06 39.11 21.56
CA ILE A 184 8.50 40.42 21.23
C ILE A 184 9.18 40.97 19.96
N ARG A 185 8.39 41.59 19.07
CA ARG A 185 8.90 42.13 17.80
C ARG A 185 9.67 43.43 18.04
N ASN A 186 10.79 43.62 17.32
CA ASN A 186 11.60 44.86 17.34
C ASN A 186 12.05 45.31 18.74
N SER A 187 12.33 44.35 19.62
CA SER A 187 12.85 44.61 20.96
C SER A 187 14.35 44.32 21.04
N TYR A 188 14.97 44.77 22.12
CA TYR A 188 16.32 44.41 22.53
C TYR A 188 16.32 43.83 23.95
N VAL A 189 17.40 43.12 24.29
CA VAL A 189 17.60 42.55 25.63
C VAL A 189 17.99 43.67 26.60
N THR A 190 17.22 43.87 27.65
CA THR A 190 17.52 44.81 28.74
C THR A 190 18.33 44.14 29.85
N SER A 191 18.13 42.83 30.06
CA SER A 191 18.92 42.06 31.02
C SER A 191 19.10 40.61 30.61
N GLY A 192 20.31 40.09 30.77
CA GLY A 192 20.67 38.72 30.42
C GLY A 192 20.46 37.71 31.55
N PHE A 193 20.59 36.43 31.20
CA PHE A 193 20.52 35.29 32.12
C PHE A 193 21.77 35.20 33.01
N GLY A 194 21.60 34.76 34.26
CA GLY A 194 22.69 34.47 35.20
C GLY A 194 22.77 35.45 36.37
N THR A 195 23.93 35.48 37.04
CA THR A 195 24.15 36.29 38.24
C THR A 195 24.27 37.78 37.90
N ARG A 196 23.45 38.62 38.54
CA ARG A 196 23.46 40.08 38.42
C ARG A 196 23.32 40.75 39.79
N ALA A 197 23.58 42.04 39.88
CA ALA A 197 23.20 42.83 41.07
C ALA A 197 21.67 42.82 41.24
N ASP A 198 21.18 42.68 42.47
CA ASP A 198 19.75 42.69 42.74
C ASP A 198 19.15 44.08 42.42
N PRO A 199 18.21 44.19 41.46
CA PRO A 199 17.59 45.46 41.11
C PRO A 199 16.76 46.08 42.24
N PHE A 200 16.46 45.33 43.31
CA PHE A 200 15.75 45.81 44.51
C PHE A 200 16.68 46.07 45.71
N GLY A 201 18.00 46.02 45.52
CA GLY A 201 18.98 46.60 46.45
C GLY A 201 19.67 45.64 47.42
N ARG A 202 19.59 44.31 47.24
CA ARG A 202 20.31 43.35 48.11
C ARG A 202 21.24 42.41 47.34
N GLY A 203 22.53 42.75 47.31
CA GLY A 203 23.59 41.83 46.91
C GLY A 203 23.46 41.30 45.48
N ALA A 204 23.81 40.03 45.28
CA ALA A 204 23.71 39.34 44.00
C ALA A 204 22.41 38.53 43.91
N ALA A 205 21.72 38.62 42.77
CA ALA A 205 20.54 37.83 42.43
C ALA A 205 20.79 37.01 41.17
N THR A 206 20.26 35.78 41.13
CA THR A 206 20.30 34.94 39.94
C THR A 206 19.07 35.20 39.09
N HIS A 207 19.28 35.71 37.88
CA HIS A 207 18.24 35.93 36.89
C HIS A 207 18.01 34.65 36.08
N LYS A 208 16.81 34.07 36.23
CA LYS A 208 16.41 32.79 35.60
C LYS A 208 15.94 32.94 34.15
N GLY A 209 16.05 34.12 33.55
CA GLY A 209 15.57 34.37 32.21
C GLY A 209 16.33 35.48 31.52
N MET A 210 15.73 36.03 30.48
CA MET A 210 16.15 37.28 29.87
C MET A 210 14.99 38.26 29.85
N ASP A 211 15.32 39.52 30.08
CA ASP A 211 14.36 40.62 30.06
C ASP A 211 14.45 41.33 28.71
N PHE A 212 13.30 41.55 28.09
CA PHE A 212 13.15 42.26 26.82
C PHE A 212 12.42 43.56 27.01
N HIS A 213 12.93 44.63 26.39
CA HIS A 213 12.25 45.92 26.42
C HIS A 213 10.85 45.81 25.82
N ALA A 214 9.83 46.30 26.54
CA ALA A 214 8.47 46.32 26.04
C ALA A 214 7.71 47.50 26.62
N ARG A 215 6.69 47.96 25.90
CA ARG A 215 5.68 48.87 26.44
C ARG A 215 4.50 48.08 26.96
N VAL A 216 3.77 48.65 27.91
CA VAL A 216 2.53 48.03 28.41
C VAL A 216 1.56 47.88 27.23
N GLY A 217 1.09 46.65 27.01
CA GLY A 217 0.16 46.34 25.91
C GLY A 217 0.83 45.81 24.64
N ASP A 218 2.17 45.78 24.54
CA ASP A 218 2.85 45.19 23.39
C ASP A 218 2.53 43.69 23.28
N PRO A 219 2.39 43.14 22.05
CA PRO A 219 2.07 41.74 21.86
C PRO A 219 3.25 40.84 22.22
N VAL A 220 3.02 39.87 23.11
CA VAL A 220 3.97 38.83 23.50
C VAL A 220 3.65 37.58 22.70
N MET A 221 4.66 37.05 22.01
CA MET A 221 4.51 36.02 20.99
C MET A 221 5.12 34.70 21.44
N ALA A 222 4.44 33.60 21.12
CA ALA A 222 4.98 32.25 21.27
C ALA A 222 6.25 32.10 20.41
N VAL A 223 7.31 31.56 20.99
CA VAL A 223 8.62 31.44 20.32
C VAL A 223 8.75 30.14 19.49
N ALA A 224 7.89 29.17 19.78
CA ALA A 224 7.75 27.86 19.16
C ALA A 224 6.30 27.37 19.26
N GLU A 225 5.97 26.30 18.55
CA GLU A 225 4.65 25.66 18.59
C GLU A 225 4.48 24.83 19.86
N GLY A 226 3.28 24.79 20.45
CA GLY A 226 3.07 24.04 21.68
C GLY A 226 1.65 24.14 22.24
N VAL A 227 1.50 23.68 23.48
CA VAL A 227 0.25 23.74 24.25
C VAL A 227 0.47 24.60 25.49
N VAL A 228 -0.47 25.48 25.80
CA VAL A 228 -0.41 26.27 27.04
C VAL A 228 -0.56 25.35 28.25
N SER A 229 0.52 25.20 29.02
CA SER A 229 0.56 24.36 30.22
C SER A 229 0.18 25.14 31.49
N PHE A 230 0.35 26.47 31.47
CA PHE A 230 -0.09 27.36 32.54
C PHE A 230 -0.52 28.73 32.00
N ALA A 231 -1.61 29.29 32.53
CA ALA A 231 -2.01 30.68 32.29
C ALA A 231 -2.64 31.23 33.58
N GLY A 232 -1.97 32.16 34.25
CA GLY A 232 -2.45 32.71 35.52
C GLY A 232 -1.41 33.55 36.26
N VAL A 233 -1.60 33.75 37.57
CA VAL A 233 -0.69 34.56 38.40
C VAL A 233 0.30 33.66 39.14
N LYS A 234 1.60 33.98 39.05
CA LYS A 234 2.67 33.35 39.86
C LYS A 234 3.36 34.39 40.74
N GLY A 235 3.65 34.01 41.98
CA GLY A 235 4.36 34.86 42.93
C GLY A 235 5.68 35.36 42.37
N GLY A 236 5.96 36.66 42.49
CA GLY A 236 7.13 37.30 41.91
C GLY A 236 7.03 37.59 40.40
N TYR A 237 6.45 36.69 39.61
CA TYR A 237 6.34 36.81 38.15
C TYR A 237 5.12 37.59 37.65
N GLY A 238 4.07 37.75 38.47
CA GLY A 238 2.84 38.42 38.03
C GLY A 238 2.02 37.53 37.11
N ASN A 239 1.44 38.09 36.05
CA ASN A 239 0.69 37.30 35.07
C ASN A 239 1.66 36.53 34.15
N VAL A 240 1.48 35.21 34.11
CA VAL A 240 2.38 34.27 33.44
C VAL A 240 1.62 33.38 32.46
N VAL A 241 2.26 33.11 31.33
CA VAL A 241 1.92 32.01 30.42
C VAL A 241 3.13 31.09 30.36
N ASP A 242 2.92 29.79 30.57
CA ASP A 242 3.89 28.75 30.23
C ASP A 242 3.36 27.97 29.02
N VAL A 243 4.21 27.77 28.02
CA VAL A 243 3.91 26.95 26.83
C VAL A 243 4.82 25.74 26.84
N ASP A 244 4.22 24.55 26.84
CA ASP A 244 4.91 23.27 26.66
C ASP A 244 5.01 22.96 25.17
N HIS A 245 6.24 22.85 24.68
CA HIS A 245 6.55 22.60 23.28
C HIS A 245 6.75 21.10 22.98
N GLY A 246 6.66 20.24 23.99
CA GLY A 246 7.08 18.84 23.89
C GLY A 246 8.60 18.69 24.00
N ASN A 247 9.07 17.43 23.96
CA ASN A 247 10.49 17.08 24.04
C ASN A 247 11.25 17.70 25.24
N GLY A 248 10.53 17.98 26.33
CA GLY A 248 11.08 18.57 27.55
C GLY A 248 11.27 20.09 27.53
N TYR A 249 10.85 20.78 26.47
CA TYR A 249 10.95 22.24 26.38
C TYR A 249 9.69 22.95 26.88
N VAL A 250 9.87 23.89 27.81
CA VAL A 250 8.81 24.80 28.26
C VAL A 250 9.32 26.23 28.20
N THR A 251 8.52 27.14 27.66
CA THR A 251 8.83 28.58 27.67
C THR A 251 7.91 29.32 28.61
N ARG A 252 8.46 30.29 29.34
CA ARG A 252 7.70 31.14 30.27
C ARG A 252 7.72 32.58 29.81
N TYR A 253 6.56 33.21 29.85
CA TYR A 253 6.36 34.64 29.60
C TYR A 253 5.76 35.28 30.85
N ALA A 254 6.46 36.22 31.47
CA ALA A 254 6.07 36.81 32.75
C ALA A 254 5.95 38.35 32.70
N HIS A 255 5.48 38.93 33.82
CA HIS A 255 5.20 40.35 34.01
C HIS A 255 4.11 40.93 33.09
N ASN A 256 3.29 40.08 32.48
CA ASN A 256 2.29 40.49 31.50
C ASN A 256 1.20 41.38 32.11
N SER A 257 0.64 42.30 31.33
CA SER A 257 -0.54 43.09 31.73
C SER A 257 -1.84 42.31 31.56
N ARG A 258 -1.91 41.44 30.54
CA ARG A 258 -3.08 40.61 30.23
C ARG A 258 -2.65 39.31 29.56
N LEU A 259 -3.36 38.22 29.82
CA LEU A 259 -3.21 36.94 29.10
C LEU A 259 -4.31 36.84 28.04
N VAL A 260 -3.98 36.37 26.84
CA VAL A 260 -4.96 36.21 25.73
C VAL A 260 -5.22 34.74 25.38
N VAL A 261 -4.60 33.81 26.12
CA VAL A 261 -4.75 32.35 26.00
C VAL A 261 -5.11 31.74 27.34
N LYS A 262 -5.63 30.50 27.31
CA LYS A 262 -5.95 29.67 28.48
C LYS A 262 -5.22 28.33 28.42
N VAL A 263 -5.14 27.66 29.56
CA VAL A 263 -4.55 26.30 29.65
C VAL A 263 -5.26 25.35 28.68
N GLY A 264 -4.47 24.58 27.93
CA GLY A 264 -4.94 23.64 26.91
C GLY A 264 -5.05 24.21 25.50
N ASP A 265 -4.88 25.53 25.31
CA ASP A 265 -4.87 26.11 23.96
C ASP A 265 -3.62 25.67 23.18
N LEU A 266 -3.81 25.30 21.92
CA LEU A 266 -2.74 25.10 20.95
C LEU A 266 -2.24 26.46 20.44
N VAL A 267 -0.93 26.67 20.52
CA VAL A 267 -0.28 27.91 20.07
C VAL A 267 0.71 27.62 18.96
N ARG A 268 0.68 28.44 17.91
CA ARG A 268 1.66 28.39 16.81
C ARG A 268 2.83 29.32 17.12
N ALA A 269 3.98 29.04 16.53
CA ALA A 269 5.13 29.93 16.62
C ALA A 269 4.76 31.31 16.03
N GLY A 270 5.00 32.38 16.79
CA GLY A 270 4.62 33.74 16.43
C GLY A 270 3.15 34.08 16.65
N GLN A 271 2.37 33.25 17.37
CA GLN A 271 1.03 33.60 17.84
C GLN A 271 1.11 34.47 19.10
N GLU A 272 0.22 35.45 19.23
CA GLU A 272 0.12 36.25 20.45
C GLU A 272 -0.44 35.42 21.61
N VAL A 273 0.26 35.41 22.75
CA VAL A 273 -0.12 34.67 23.97
C VAL A 273 -0.43 35.57 25.15
N ALA A 274 0.14 36.78 25.16
CA ALA A 274 -0.11 37.76 26.22
C ALA A 274 0.16 39.20 25.73
N LYS A 275 -0.16 40.16 26.59
CA LYS A 275 0.23 41.56 26.45
C LYS A 275 1.29 41.89 27.49
N ALA A 276 2.39 42.52 27.06
CA ALA A 276 3.49 42.90 27.95
C ALA A 276 3.01 43.90 29.01
N GLY A 277 3.71 43.96 30.14
CA GLY A 277 3.31 44.78 31.27
C GLY A 277 4.41 44.92 32.31
N SER A 278 4.00 45.21 33.55
CA SER A 278 4.90 45.34 34.70
C SER A 278 4.27 44.73 35.96
N THR A 279 3.55 43.61 35.81
CA THR A 279 2.89 42.94 36.96
C THR A 279 3.89 42.12 37.79
N GLY A 280 3.58 41.86 39.06
CA GLY A 280 4.50 41.15 39.95
C GLY A 280 5.69 42.01 40.39
N ARG A 281 6.86 41.40 40.60
CA ARG A 281 8.09 42.09 41.01
C ARG A 281 8.83 42.58 39.77
N SER A 282 8.44 43.75 39.28
CA SER A 282 9.03 44.39 38.12
C SER A 282 9.42 45.85 38.42
N THR A 283 10.50 46.33 37.81
CA THR A 283 10.96 47.73 37.89
C THR A 283 10.41 48.62 36.76
N GLY A 284 9.73 48.03 35.77
CA GLY A 284 9.17 48.75 34.63
C GLY A 284 8.61 47.79 33.58
N ALA A 285 7.98 48.33 32.53
CA ALA A 285 7.41 47.50 31.49
C ALA A 285 8.50 46.70 30.74
N HIS A 286 8.37 45.38 30.73
CA HIS A 286 9.26 44.46 30.02
C HIS A 286 8.60 43.07 29.89
N VAL A 287 9.18 42.21 29.05
CA VAL A 287 8.84 40.78 29.02
C VAL A 287 9.98 40.00 29.65
N HIS A 288 9.71 39.31 30.75
CA HIS A 288 10.63 38.34 31.31
C HIS A 288 10.38 36.98 30.68
N PHE A 289 11.42 36.42 30.07
CA PHE A 289 11.34 35.21 29.26
C PHE A 289 12.31 34.14 29.79
N GLU A 290 11.80 32.96 30.10
CA GLU A 290 12.61 31.80 30.51
C GLU A 290 12.43 30.66 29.50
N VAL A 291 13.48 29.86 29.34
CA VAL A 291 13.45 28.58 28.64
C VAL A 291 13.81 27.50 29.64
N TRP A 292 12.99 26.46 29.69
CA TRP A 292 13.17 25.29 30.52
C TRP A 292 13.41 24.09 29.61
N GLU A 293 14.42 23.28 29.94
CA GLU A 293 14.77 22.04 29.26
C GLU A 293 14.84 20.94 30.31
N ASN A 294 13.96 19.93 30.18
CA ASN A 294 13.88 18.80 31.10
C ASN A 294 13.75 19.22 32.57
N GLY A 295 12.95 20.25 32.83
CA GLY A 295 12.72 20.79 34.18
C GLY A 295 13.81 21.72 34.71
N ASN A 296 14.89 21.97 33.96
CA ASN A 296 15.95 22.90 34.34
C ASN A 296 15.87 24.19 33.52
N VAL A 297 16.09 25.33 34.19
CA VAL A 297 16.17 26.61 33.51
C VAL A 297 17.49 26.71 32.74
N VAL A 298 17.42 27.02 31.46
CA VAL A 298 18.58 27.18 30.57
C VAL A 298 18.67 28.60 30.04
N ASN A 299 19.87 29.02 29.63
CA ASN A 299 20.09 30.35 29.07
C ASN A 299 19.29 30.52 27.75
N PRO A 300 18.27 31.40 27.71
CA PRO A 300 17.42 31.57 26.52
C PRO A 300 18.18 32.06 25.29
N ARG A 301 19.36 32.69 25.46
CA ARG A 301 20.17 33.22 24.35
C ARG A 301 20.58 32.15 23.35
N LYS A 302 20.68 30.88 23.77
CA LYS A 302 21.03 29.75 22.87
C LYS A 302 19.94 29.44 21.85
N PHE A 303 18.71 29.90 22.11
CA PHE A 303 17.51 29.53 21.36
C PHE A 303 16.97 30.69 20.52
N LEU A 304 17.33 31.92 20.86
CA LEU A 304 16.95 33.09 20.07
C LEU A 304 18.04 33.29 19.02
N GLY A 305 17.69 33.19 17.72
CA GLY A 305 18.63 33.38 16.60
C GLY A 305 19.32 34.75 16.58
N ASP A 306 19.85 35.21 15.44
CA ASP A 306 20.69 36.44 15.36
C ASP A 306 20.06 37.72 15.95
N GLY A 307 18.73 37.78 16.12
CA GLY A 307 18.06 38.84 16.89
C GLY A 307 18.44 38.89 18.37
N GLY A 308 18.87 37.79 18.98
CA GLY A 308 19.37 37.71 20.37
C GLY A 308 20.76 38.30 20.53
N ASN A 309 21.42 38.55 19.41
CA ASN A 309 22.75 39.13 19.31
C ASN A 309 22.73 40.66 19.17
N THR A 310 21.55 41.31 19.13
CA THR A 310 21.50 42.78 19.16
C THR A 310 22.16 43.27 20.45
N PRO A 311 23.24 44.06 20.36
CA PRO A 311 24.01 44.46 21.54
C PRO A 311 23.10 45.13 22.57
N VAL A 312 23.32 44.81 23.85
CA VAL A 312 22.83 45.61 24.97
C VAL A 312 23.25 47.05 24.68
N GLY A 313 22.27 47.94 24.46
CA GLY A 313 22.51 49.27 23.93
C GLY A 313 23.63 49.98 24.68
N ARG A 314 24.79 50.14 24.03
CA ARG A 314 25.76 51.17 24.42
C ARG A 314 25.13 52.48 23.97
N ILE A 315 24.45 53.15 24.91
CA ILE A 315 23.90 54.49 24.71
C ILE A 315 25.04 55.40 24.25
N SER A 316 25.02 55.81 22.98
CA SER A 316 25.81 56.95 22.54
C SER A 316 25.19 58.19 23.16
N ARG A 317 25.86 58.77 24.16
CA ARG A 317 25.52 60.10 24.65
C ARG A 317 25.84 61.09 23.54
N GLY A 318 24.79 61.65 22.93
CA GLY A 318 24.86 62.96 22.27
C GLY A 318 24.76 64.07 23.31
#